data_AF-A0A5M6CZP5-F1
#
_entry.id   AF-A0A5M6CZP5-F1
#
_cell.length_a   1.000
_cell.length_b   1.000
_cell.length_c   1.000
_cell.angle_alpha   90.00
_cell.angle_beta   90.00
_cell.angle_gamma   90.00
#
_symmetry.space_group_name_H-M   'P 1'
#
loop_
_entity.id
_entity.type
_entity.pdbx_description
1 polymer ?
#
loop_
_entity_poly.entity_id
_entity_poly.type
_entity_poly.pdbx_seq_one_letter_code
_entity_poly.pdbx_strand_id
1 'polypeptide(L)'
;MRAMTLHRRSCRDAFTLVELLIALTIASALTAIALPTLKDSMRQNTLSRSASLVKGAFINARAQAIRTGRPYGIVIERQRHDIGSGNPSALNYLGGNYATRLYYVQSPLEYRGDVAASAVYPVFDPPTGSTPVPKFFFPQTSAGLLYAVANSSGTSPAARLINVGTQFSVGKSDYIFKVESAVTYTVTGGSPLNAQGVPAGPGTLVEFNYPHFSPQNTGFPGTLTTTGVSSTFPAGLAVYQPHDFKFRVNPVRAPLAPVSLIGRTVVDLSVSGPSSNPLAFNVQQIVDPIPTTQIPNLAANRLLNDVYVMFAPDGRLDGIYSDQRIVNGGVIDGFNLVRLDPSTTVSFNVGYVDGILDNIDDGARYPDVVGTTDYNITTDDPPLATPAPPAALTPTKVPNFANTDCAWVSVQPLSGAIRLDTVASQPPATVLTNYYGLGTTPPARSVMNARVHQSRRLASGGAVQ
;
A
#
# COMPACT_ATOMS: atom_id res chain seq x y z
N MET A 1 15.58 -69.27 55.85
CA MET A 1 14.87 -69.14 54.56
C MET A 1 15.65 -68.22 53.66
N ARG A 2 16.27 -68.73 52.58
CA ARG A 2 17.16 -67.98 51.68
C ARG A 2 16.55 -68.06 50.28
N ALA A 3 16.06 -66.94 49.77
CA ALA A 3 15.40 -66.85 48.47
C ALA A 3 16.45 -67.00 47.35
N MET A 4 16.24 -68.00 46.49
CA MET A 4 17.11 -68.35 45.37
C MET A 4 16.72 -67.50 44.16
N THR A 5 17.48 -66.45 43.87
CA THR A 5 17.25 -65.55 42.73
C THR A 5 17.83 -66.17 41.46
N LEU A 6 16.98 -66.80 40.65
CA LEU A 6 17.32 -67.36 39.34
C LEU A 6 17.68 -66.23 38.36
N HIS A 7 18.97 -66.05 38.11
CA HIS A 7 19.47 -65.24 36.99
C HIS A 7 19.22 -65.98 35.68
N ARG A 8 18.10 -65.67 35.00
CA ARG A 8 17.90 -66.03 33.59
C ARG A 8 18.97 -65.35 32.76
N ARG A 9 19.91 -66.11 32.21
CA ARG A 9 20.81 -65.64 31.15
C ARG A 9 19.96 -65.33 29.92
N SER A 10 19.75 -64.05 29.64
CA SER A 10 19.27 -63.58 28.36
C SER A 10 20.37 -63.84 27.33
N CYS A 11 20.17 -64.85 26.47
CA CYS A 11 20.90 -64.94 25.22
C CYS A 11 20.66 -63.62 24.48
N ARG A 12 21.74 -62.89 24.22
CA ARG A 12 21.72 -61.73 23.31
C ARG A 12 21.89 -62.30 21.91
N ASP A 13 20.79 -62.45 21.19
CA ASP A 13 20.85 -62.70 19.76
C ASP A 13 21.52 -61.50 19.09
N ALA A 14 22.67 -61.74 18.46
CA ALA A 14 23.39 -60.73 17.70
C ALA A 14 22.76 -60.62 16.32
N PHE A 15 22.35 -59.41 15.91
CA PHE A 15 21.83 -59.17 14.57
C PHE A 15 22.88 -59.51 13.51
N THR A 16 22.46 -60.23 12.48
CA THR A 16 23.32 -60.52 11.34
C THR A 16 23.59 -59.25 10.53
N LEU A 17 24.75 -59.17 9.87
CA LEU A 17 25.11 -58.04 9.02
C LEU A 17 24.04 -57.81 7.92
N VAL A 18 23.47 -58.91 7.40
CA VAL A 18 22.40 -58.87 6.39
C VAL A 18 21.10 -58.28 6.94
N GLU A 19 20.68 -58.65 8.16
CA GLU A 19 19.49 -58.04 8.80
C GLU A 19 19.66 -56.53 9.00
N LEU A 20 20.86 -56.09 9.40
CA LEU A 20 21.15 -54.67 9.56
C LEU A 20 21.12 -53.92 8.22
N LEU A 21 21.61 -54.53 7.15
CA LEU A 21 21.57 -53.96 5.79
C LEU A 21 20.12 -53.83 5.29
N ILE A 22 19.29 -54.86 5.49
CA ILE A 22 17.87 -54.83 5.13
C ILE A 22 17.13 -53.77 5.96
N ALA A 23 17.37 -53.69 7.26
CA ALA A 23 16.75 -52.69 8.13
C ALA A 23 17.09 -51.26 7.71
N LEU A 24 18.37 -50.96 7.41
CA LEU A 24 18.79 -49.65 6.91
C LEU A 24 18.16 -49.32 5.55
N THR A 25 18.02 -50.31 4.67
CA THR A 25 17.39 -50.13 3.35
C THR A 25 15.89 -49.81 3.48
N ILE A 26 15.19 -50.49 4.39
CA ILE A 26 13.77 -50.19 4.67
C ILE A 26 13.63 -48.81 5.33
N ALA A 27 14.49 -48.49 6.30
CA ALA A 27 14.46 -47.20 6.99
C ALA A 27 14.75 -46.03 6.02
N SER A 28 15.66 -46.20 5.07
CA SER A 28 15.96 -45.17 4.06
C SER A 28 14.79 -44.99 3.08
N ALA A 29 14.15 -46.07 2.64
CA ALA A 29 12.96 -46.01 1.80
C ALA A 29 11.79 -45.30 2.51
N LEU A 30 11.53 -45.62 3.78
CA LEU A 30 10.50 -44.96 4.58
C LEU A 30 10.82 -43.47 4.80
N THR A 31 12.08 -43.13 5.08
CA THR A 31 12.51 -41.74 5.28
C THR A 31 12.36 -40.93 3.99
N ALA A 32 12.66 -41.52 2.83
CA ALA A 32 12.51 -40.86 1.53
C ALA A 32 11.05 -40.46 1.24
N ILE A 33 10.08 -41.26 1.69
CA ILE A 33 8.64 -40.97 1.54
C ILE A 33 8.13 -40.01 2.63
N ALA A 34 8.63 -40.12 3.86
CA ALA A 34 8.16 -39.33 5.00
C ALA A 34 8.72 -37.89 5.03
N LEU A 35 9.92 -37.66 4.51
CA LEU A 35 10.57 -36.35 4.61
C LEU A 35 9.83 -35.23 3.85
N PRO A 36 9.34 -35.42 2.61
CA PRO A 36 8.57 -34.40 1.90
C PRO A 36 7.28 -34.02 2.64
N THR A 37 6.53 -35.02 3.14
CA THR A 37 5.25 -34.77 3.84
C THR A 37 5.44 -34.02 5.16
N LEU A 38 6.50 -34.35 5.91
CA LEU A 38 6.85 -33.63 7.13
C LEU A 38 7.28 -32.18 6.83
N LYS A 39 8.06 -31.97 5.76
CA LYS A 39 8.47 -30.64 5.31
C LYS A 39 7.26 -29.79 4.93
N ASP A 40 6.32 -30.33 4.17
CA ASP A 40 5.11 -29.61 3.74
C ASP A 40 4.19 -29.31 4.93
N SER A 41 4.04 -30.25 5.86
CA SER A 41 3.29 -30.02 7.10
C SER A 41 3.91 -28.91 7.95
N MET A 42 5.24 -28.90 8.12
CA MET A 42 5.95 -27.83 8.83
C MET A 42 5.80 -26.48 8.12
N ARG A 43 5.82 -26.47 6.78
CA ARG A 43 5.60 -25.29 5.95
C ARG A 43 4.18 -24.74 6.15
N GLN A 44 3.15 -25.57 6.05
CA GLN A 44 1.76 -25.14 6.28
C GLN A 44 1.52 -24.61 7.70
N ASN A 45 2.08 -25.29 8.71
CA ASN A 45 2.00 -24.86 10.10
C ASN A 45 2.70 -23.51 10.36
N THR A 46 3.84 -23.26 9.70
CA THR A 46 4.56 -21.99 9.83
C THR A 46 3.78 -20.85 9.18
N LEU A 47 3.24 -21.09 7.99
CA LEU A 47 2.41 -20.13 7.28
C LEU A 47 1.13 -19.77 8.06
N SER A 48 0.37 -20.78 8.52
CA SER A 48 -0.88 -20.56 9.26
C SER A 48 -0.66 -19.70 10.51
N ARG A 49 0.45 -19.92 11.22
CA ARG A 49 0.87 -19.08 12.35
C ARG A 49 1.21 -17.66 11.91
N SER A 50 1.99 -17.48 10.85
CA SER A 50 2.31 -16.14 10.32
C SER A 50 1.06 -15.38 9.86
N ALA A 51 0.13 -16.03 9.17
CA ALA A 51 -1.11 -15.40 8.75
C ALA A 51 -2.02 -15.03 9.94
N SER A 52 -2.05 -15.88 10.97
CA SER A 52 -2.71 -15.58 12.25
C SER A 52 -2.06 -14.41 12.98
N LEU A 53 -0.73 -14.26 12.93
CA LEU A 53 -0.01 -13.11 13.48
C LEU A 53 -0.38 -11.81 12.75
N VAL A 54 -0.41 -11.83 11.42
CA VAL A 54 -0.82 -10.67 10.61
C VAL A 54 -2.27 -10.28 10.94
N LYS A 55 -3.21 -11.24 10.96
CA LYS A 55 -4.59 -11.00 11.38
C LYS A 55 -4.68 -10.45 12.80
N GLY A 56 -3.93 -11.02 13.74
CA GLY A 56 -3.85 -10.57 15.12
C GLY A 56 -3.36 -9.12 15.23
N ALA A 57 -2.38 -8.73 14.41
CA ALA A 57 -1.89 -7.35 14.35
C ALA A 57 -3.00 -6.37 13.93
N PHE A 58 -3.79 -6.70 12.89
CA PHE A 58 -4.93 -5.89 12.48
C PHE A 58 -6.02 -5.80 13.56
N ILE A 59 -6.37 -6.92 14.20
CA ILE A 59 -7.37 -6.94 15.28
C ILE A 59 -6.93 -6.06 16.44
N ASN A 60 -5.66 -6.16 16.84
CA ASN A 60 -5.09 -5.34 17.90
C ASN A 60 -5.08 -3.85 17.52
N ALA A 61 -4.69 -3.50 16.30
CA ALA A 61 -4.70 -2.12 15.84
C ALA A 61 -6.10 -1.51 15.84
N ARG A 62 -7.10 -2.26 15.33
CA ARG A 62 -8.51 -1.86 15.40
C ARG A 62 -9.00 -1.67 16.84
N ALA A 63 -8.68 -2.61 17.73
CA ALA A 63 -9.06 -2.51 19.14
C ALA A 63 -8.41 -1.31 19.84
N GLN A 64 -7.18 -0.95 19.47
CA GLN A 64 -6.51 0.26 19.95
C GLN A 64 -7.21 1.53 19.44
N ALA A 65 -7.63 1.57 18.17
CA ALA A 65 -8.36 2.71 17.63
C ALA A 65 -9.66 2.96 18.41
N ILE A 66 -10.43 1.90 18.66
CA ILE A 66 -11.69 1.95 19.43
C ILE A 66 -11.43 2.40 20.87
N ARG A 67 -10.46 1.78 21.55
CA ARG A 67 -10.18 2.06 22.96
C ARG A 67 -9.68 3.48 23.20
N THR A 68 -8.83 3.99 22.32
CA THR A 68 -8.23 5.33 22.47
C THR A 68 -9.12 6.44 21.94
N GLY A 69 -10.16 6.11 21.17
CA GLY A 69 -10.98 7.10 20.46
C GLY A 69 -10.18 7.86 19.39
N ARG A 70 -9.05 7.32 18.92
CA ARG A 70 -8.14 7.97 17.97
C ARG A 70 -7.79 7.03 16.82
N PRO A 71 -7.48 7.55 15.62
CA PRO A 71 -7.05 6.69 14.51
C PRO A 71 -5.77 5.93 14.85
N TYR A 72 -5.81 4.62 14.69
CA TYR A 72 -4.71 3.71 15.02
C TYR A 72 -4.64 2.60 13.96
N GLY A 73 -3.44 2.11 13.65
CA GLY A 73 -3.25 1.25 12.50
C GLY A 73 -2.02 0.38 12.57
N ILE A 74 -1.68 -0.19 11.42
CA ILE A 74 -0.42 -0.87 11.19
C ILE A 74 0.30 -0.29 9.97
N VAL A 75 1.62 -0.30 10.01
CA VAL A 75 2.48 -0.10 8.84
C VAL A 75 3.11 -1.43 8.48
N ILE A 76 3.06 -1.75 7.19
CA ILE A 76 3.63 -2.94 6.59
C ILE A 76 4.95 -2.51 5.97
N GLU A 77 6.05 -2.82 6.64
CA GLU A 77 7.39 -2.33 6.27
C GLU A 77 7.92 -3.11 5.07
N ARG A 78 8.13 -2.42 3.95
CA ARG A 78 8.75 -3.04 2.77
C ARG A 78 10.14 -3.54 3.14
N GLN A 79 10.53 -4.69 2.62
CA GLN A 79 11.86 -5.24 2.89
C GLN A 79 12.98 -4.32 2.37
N ARG A 80 12.75 -3.64 1.24
CA ARG A 80 13.63 -2.63 0.68
C ARG A 80 12.81 -1.45 0.13
N HIS A 81 13.21 -0.23 0.47
CA HIS A 81 12.62 1.00 -0.06
C HIS A 81 13.28 1.48 -1.36
N ASP A 82 14.55 1.14 -1.57
CA ASP A 82 15.32 1.47 -2.75
C ASP A 82 15.18 0.39 -3.84
N ILE A 83 14.78 0.79 -5.04
CA ILE A 83 14.65 -0.12 -6.19
C ILE A 83 15.70 0.14 -7.28
N GLY A 84 16.69 0.98 -7.00
CA GLY A 84 17.71 1.43 -7.94
C GLY A 84 17.38 2.80 -8.54
N SER A 85 18.05 3.12 -9.65
CA SER A 85 17.87 4.35 -10.39
C SER A 85 18.23 4.15 -11.86
N GLY A 86 17.75 5.01 -12.75
CA GLY A 86 18.02 4.95 -14.18
C GLY A 86 16.93 4.25 -14.96
N ASN A 87 17.32 3.44 -15.95
CA ASN A 87 16.38 2.78 -16.85
C ASN A 87 15.49 1.77 -16.09
N PRO A 88 14.17 1.75 -16.32
CA PRO A 88 13.23 0.86 -15.64
C PRO A 88 13.53 -0.65 -15.78
N SER A 89 14.20 -1.08 -16.85
CA SER A 89 14.65 -2.47 -17.06
C SER A 89 15.75 -2.91 -16.09
N ALA A 90 16.47 -1.96 -15.48
CA ALA A 90 17.53 -2.21 -14.50
C ALA A 90 17.05 -2.12 -13.04
N LEU A 91 15.78 -1.80 -12.81
CA LEU A 91 15.23 -1.65 -11.46
C LEU A 91 14.93 -3.01 -10.81
N ASN A 92 15.11 -3.08 -9.50
CA ASN A 92 14.83 -4.28 -8.71
C ASN A 92 13.52 -4.14 -7.93
N TYR A 93 12.45 -4.68 -8.49
CA TYR A 93 11.10 -4.61 -7.91
C TYR A 93 10.89 -5.60 -6.75
N LEU A 94 11.56 -6.76 -6.77
CA LEU A 94 11.34 -7.85 -5.80
C LEU A 94 11.49 -7.37 -4.35
N GLY A 95 12.55 -6.63 -4.05
CA GLY A 95 12.83 -6.18 -2.68
C GLY A 95 11.74 -5.26 -2.10
N GLY A 96 11.03 -4.51 -2.94
CA GLY A 96 9.93 -3.66 -2.50
C GLY A 96 8.57 -4.37 -2.50
N ASN A 97 8.45 -5.55 -3.12
CA ASN A 97 7.19 -6.28 -3.30
C ASN A 97 6.78 -7.16 -2.11
N TYR A 98 7.48 -7.10 -0.98
CA TYR A 98 7.09 -7.86 0.21
C TYR A 98 7.53 -7.21 1.52
N ALA A 99 6.93 -7.69 2.61
CA ALA A 99 7.22 -7.27 3.97
C ALA A 99 7.40 -8.48 4.90
N THR A 100 8.36 -8.38 5.81
CA THR A 100 8.62 -9.37 6.87
C THR A 100 8.25 -8.85 8.26
N ARG A 101 7.92 -7.56 8.36
CA ARG A 101 7.69 -6.84 9.62
C ARG A 101 6.48 -5.92 9.51
N LEU A 102 5.76 -5.82 10.62
CA LEU A 102 4.64 -4.90 10.81
C LEU A 102 4.95 -4.04 12.03
N TYR A 103 4.61 -2.76 12.01
CA TYR A 103 4.63 -1.91 13.21
C TYR A 103 3.25 -1.34 13.44
N TYR A 104 2.95 -1.01 14.68
CA TYR A 104 1.78 -0.22 14.97
C TYR A 104 2.03 1.25 14.63
N VAL A 105 0.98 1.93 14.18
CA VAL A 105 1.01 3.36 13.88
C VAL A 105 -0.18 4.04 14.54
N GLN A 106 -0.01 5.32 14.84
CA GLN A 106 -1.07 6.19 15.31
C GLN A 106 -1.09 7.46 14.47
N SER A 107 -2.27 8.00 14.20
CA SER A 107 -2.34 9.35 13.66
C SER A 107 -2.11 10.33 14.82
N PRO A 108 -1.15 11.27 14.70
CA PRO A 108 -1.06 12.35 15.65
C PRO A 108 -2.36 13.17 15.68
N LEU A 109 -2.51 14.00 16.71
CA LEU A 109 -3.63 14.95 16.75
C LEU A 109 -3.62 15.83 15.49
N GLU A 110 -4.81 16.17 14.99
CA GLU A 110 -4.97 17.08 13.86
C GLU A 110 -4.15 18.36 14.10
N TYR A 111 -3.33 18.74 13.13
CA TYR A 111 -2.51 19.93 13.26
C TYR A 111 -3.36 21.17 12.94
N ARG A 112 -3.57 22.01 13.95
CA ARG A 112 -4.43 23.22 13.90
C ARG A 112 -3.61 24.53 13.84
N GLY A 113 -2.31 24.40 13.58
CA GLY A 113 -1.36 25.49 13.63
C GLY A 113 -0.55 25.54 14.93
N ASP A 114 0.44 26.43 14.96
CA ASP A 114 1.42 26.54 16.05
C ASP A 114 0.92 27.38 17.24
N VAL A 115 -0.09 28.23 17.03
CA VAL A 115 -0.64 29.12 18.05
C VAL A 115 -2.17 29.08 18.06
N ALA A 116 -2.79 29.51 19.17
CA ALA A 116 -4.26 29.50 19.30
C ALA A 116 -4.97 30.40 18.26
N ALA A 117 -4.28 31.43 17.77
CA ALA A 117 -4.78 32.35 16.74
C ALA A 117 -4.34 31.95 15.31
N SER A 118 -3.88 30.71 15.10
CA SER A 118 -3.46 30.24 13.79
C SER A 118 -4.61 30.28 12.79
N ALA A 119 -4.39 30.99 11.69
CA ALA A 119 -5.37 31.15 10.63
C ALA A 119 -4.76 30.91 9.25
N VAL A 120 -5.63 30.56 8.29
CA VAL A 120 -5.36 30.51 6.86
C VAL A 120 -6.20 31.55 6.14
N TYR A 121 -5.66 32.09 5.05
CA TYR A 121 -6.31 33.11 4.23
C TYR A 121 -6.58 32.52 2.83
N PRO A 122 -7.84 32.39 2.41
CA PRO A 122 -8.19 32.13 1.01
C PRO A 122 -7.75 33.34 0.20
N VAL A 123 -6.88 33.15 -0.78
CA VAL A 123 -6.33 34.23 -1.60
C VAL A 123 -6.43 33.87 -3.07
N PHE A 124 -6.35 34.88 -3.93
CA PHE A 124 -6.02 34.66 -5.33
C PHE A 124 -4.57 35.05 -5.54
N ASP A 125 -3.81 34.19 -6.21
CA ASP A 125 -2.45 34.53 -6.61
C ASP A 125 -2.51 35.79 -7.48
N PRO A 126 -1.82 36.91 -7.14
CA PRO A 126 -1.98 38.16 -7.86
C PRO A 126 -1.57 37.96 -9.32
N PRO A 127 -2.46 38.22 -10.29
CA PRO A 127 -2.16 37.97 -11.68
C PRO A 127 -1.24 39.06 -12.21
N THR A 128 -0.07 38.68 -12.71
CA THR A 128 0.54 39.42 -13.82
C THR A 128 -0.04 38.85 -15.12
N GLY A 129 -1.26 39.27 -15.47
CA GLY A 129 -1.86 39.03 -16.80
C GLY A 129 -2.55 37.67 -17.04
N SER A 130 -2.84 36.86 -16.02
CA SER A 130 -3.53 35.56 -16.15
C SER A 130 -4.82 35.47 -15.30
N THR A 131 -5.62 34.42 -15.50
CA THR A 131 -6.80 34.11 -14.67
C THR A 131 -6.38 33.94 -13.20
N PRO A 132 -7.01 34.65 -12.24
CA PRO A 132 -6.69 34.49 -10.82
C PRO A 132 -6.90 33.04 -10.37
N VAL A 133 -5.84 32.40 -9.87
CA VAL A 133 -5.91 31.02 -9.37
C VAL A 133 -6.17 31.03 -7.86
N PRO A 134 -7.22 30.36 -7.35
CA PRO A 134 -7.48 30.29 -5.92
C PRO A 134 -6.37 29.49 -5.22
N LYS A 135 -5.82 30.06 -4.16
CA LYS A 135 -4.79 29.45 -3.31
C LYS A 135 -5.09 29.71 -1.84
N PHE A 136 -4.44 28.98 -0.95
CA PHE A 136 -4.45 29.30 0.48
C PHE A 136 -3.11 29.87 0.89
N PHE A 137 -3.12 31.01 1.58
CA PHE A 137 -1.94 31.55 2.25
C PHE A 137 -1.96 31.20 3.73
N PHE A 138 -0.91 30.52 4.18
CA PHE A 138 -0.67 30.19 5.58
C PHE A 138 0.51 31.02 6.09
N PRO A 139 0.31 31.99 6.99
CA PRO A 139 1.41 32.71 7.62
C PRO A 139 2.37 31.74 8.34
N GLN A 140 3.67 32.01 8.32
CA GLN A 140 4.66 31.17 8.99
C GLN A 140 4.37 31.05 10.50
N THR A 141 3.87 32.12 11.12
CA THR A 141 3.47 32.12 12.54
C THR A 141 2.24 31.26 12.81
N SER A 142 1.38 31.04 11.80
CA SER A 142 0.20 30.18 11.91
C SER A 142 0.55 28.72 11.65
N ALA A 143 1.38 28.45 10.64
CA ALA A 143 1.65 27.10 10.13
C ALA A 143 3.15 26.85 9.81
N GLY A 144 4.03 26.99 10.80
CA GLY A 144 5.46 26.79 10.68
C GLY A 144 5.86 25.40 10.21
N LEU A 145 5.09 24.36 10.58
CA LEU A 145 5.30 23.00 10.07
C LEU A 145 5.15 22.93 8.54
N LEU A 146 4.12 23.57 7.98
CA LEU A 146 3.88 23.64 6.54
C LEU A 146 4.94 24.49 5.83
N TYR A 147 5.34 25.60 6.46
CA TYR A 147 6.43 26.45 5.96
C TYR A 147 7.76 25.70 5.85
N ALA A 148 8.09 24.88 6.86
CA ALA A 148 9.28 24.04 6.83
C ALA A 148 9.26 23.01 5.70
N VAL A 149 8.08 22.45 5.38
CA VAL A 149 7.91 21.52 4.25
C VAL A 149 8.13 22.23 2.93
N ALA A 150 7.49 23.39 2.73
CA ALA A 150 7.62 24.18 1.51
C ALA A 150 9.06 24.66 1.25
N ASN A 151 9.82 24.94 2.30
CA ASN A 151 11.20 25.44 2.20
C ASN A 151 12.25 24.34 1.93
N SER A 152 11.93 23.06 2.19
CA SER A 152 12.95 21.99 2.27
C SER A 152 12.90 20.98 1.12
N SER A 153 12.25 21.33 0.00
CA SER A 153 12.03 20.45 -1.15
C SER A 153 11.52 19.04 -0.77
N GLY A 154 10.73 18.95 0.31
CA GLY A 154 10.14 17.70 0.80
C GLY A 154 11.08 16.79 1.61
N THR A 155 12.30 17.23 1.95
CA THR A 155 13.29 16.42 2.69
C THR A 155 13.27 16.64 4.21
N SER A 156 12.55 17.67 4.69
CA SER A 156 12.44 17.94 6.12
C SER A 156 11.71 16.81 6.87
N PRO A 157 12.06 16.53 8.13
CA PRO A 157 11.25 15.68 9.01
C PRO A 157 9.76 16.09 9.05
N ALA A 158 9.47 17.38 8.85
CA ALA A 158 8.10 17.91 8.74
C ALA A 158 7.32 17.27 7.58
N ALA A 159 7.99 16.91 6.48
CA ALA A 159 7.39 16.28 5.32
C ALA A 159 6.82 14.88 5.63
N ARG A 160 7.26 14.27 6.74
CA ARG A 160 6.67 13.02 7.24
C ARG A 160 5.30 13.21 7.85
N LEU A 161 4.95 14.42 8.29
CA LEU A 161 3.67 14.75 8.92
C LEU A 161 2.70 15.42 7.94
N ILE A 162 3.19 16.37 7.16
CA ILE A 162 2.41 17.12 6.17
C ILE A 162 3.23 17.18 4.89
N ASN A 163 2.64 16.77 3.78
CA ASN A 163 3.24 16.76 2.45
C ASN A 163 2.19 17.06 1.37
N VAL A 164 2.63 17.10 0.12
CA VAL A 164 1.70 17.05 -1.01
C VAL A 164 0.79 15.84 -0.85
N GLY A 165 -0.49 16.01 -1.10
CA GLY A 165 -1.52 14.99 -0.90
C GLY A 165 -2.11 14.92 0.50
N THR A 166 -1.53 15.62 1.48
CA THR A 166 -2.14 15.77 2.81
C THR A 166 -3.49 16.48 2.69
N GLN A 167 -4.48 15.97 3.42
CA GLN A 167 -5.83 16.55 3.46
C GLN A 167 -5.93 17.59 4.59
N PHE A 168 -6.68 18.66 4.33
CA PHE A 168 -7.00 19.66 5.34
C PHE A 168 -8.42 20.20 5.15
N SER A 169 -8.99 20.77 6.19
CA SER A 169 -10.24 21.52 6.09
C SER A 169 -10.05 22.92 6.66
N VAL A 170 -10.84 23.85 6.15
CA VAL A 170 -10.73 25.28 6.48
C VAL A 170 -12.04 25.79 7.07
N GLY A 171 -11.93 26.53 8.17
CA GLY A 171 -13.03 27.08 8.94
C GLY A 171 -14.02 25.99 9.37
N LYS A 172 -15.30 26.34 9.30
CA LYS A 172 -16.41 25.40 9.47
C LYS A 172 -16.89 24.83 8.12
N SER A 173 -16.04 24.87 7.09
CA SER A 173 -16.39 24.24 5.82
C SER A 173 -16.33 22.73 5.98
N ASP A 174 -17.36 22.03 5.51
CA ASP A 174 -17.36 20.56 5.42
C ASP A 174 -16.50 20.05 4.25
N TYR A 175 -15.70 20.94 3.65
CA TYR A 175 -14.85 20.64 2.51
C TYR A 175 -13.51 20.10 2.99
N ILE A 176 -13.05 19.08 2.27
CA ILE A 176 -11.73 18.50 2.45
C ILE A 176 -10.91 18.91 1.23
N PHE A 177 -9.91 19.75 1.47
CA PHE A 177 -8.92 20.15 0.50
C PHE A 177 -7.74 19.20 0.54
N LYS A 178 -7.06 19.01 -0.58
CA LYS A 178 -5.84 18.22 -0.72
C LYS A 178 -4.74 19.12 -1.21
N VAL A 179 -3.60 19.16 -0.49
CA VAL A 179 -2.41 19.93 -0.90
C VAL A 179 -1.91 19.39 -2.24
N GLU A 180 -1.84 20.21 -3.28
CA GLU A 180 -1.23 19.84 -4.57
C GLU A 180 0.20 20.35 -4.69
N SER A 181 0.42 21.59 -4.28
CA SER A 181 1.75 22.19 -4.19
C SER A 181 1.80 23.12 -2.98
N ALA A 182 3.00 23.30 -2.43
CA ALA A 182 3.24 24.21 -1.32
C ALA A 182 4.57 24.94 -1.57
N VAL A 183 4.52 26.26 -1.69
CA VAL A 183 5.68 27.10 -1.98
C VAL A 183 5.78 28.23 -0.96
N THR A 184 7.00 28.55 -0.53
CA THR A 184 7.23 29.67 0.37
C THR A 184 6.92 30.99 -0.33
N TYR A 185 6.22 31.89 0.35
CA TYR A 185 5.84 33.20 -0.17
C TYR A 185 5.95 34.25 0.93
N THR A 186 6.37 35.47 0.60
CA THR A 186 6.44 36.58 1.56
C THR A 186 5.49 37.69 1.14
N VAL A 187 4.49 37.97 1.99
CA VAL A 187 3.60 39.11 1.81
C VAL A 187 4.34 40.36 2.30
N THR A 188 4.67 41.27 1.40
CA THR A 188 5.26 42.57 1.74
C THR A 188 4.16 43.60 2.01
N GLY A 189 4.46 44.67 2.77
CA GLY A 189 3.47 45.73 3.09
C GLY A 189 2.91 46.47 1.86
N GLY A 190 3.54 46.36 0.70
CA GLY A 190 3.03 46.89 -0.57
C GLY A 190 2.38 45.85 -1.48
N SER A 191 2.30 44.58 -1.05
CA SER A 191 1.71 43.51 -1.86
C SER A 191 0.19 43.70 -2.00
N PRO A 192 -0.41 43.35 -3.16
CA PRO A 192 -1.86 43.31 -3.31
C PRO A 192 -2.56 42.51 -2.22
N LEU A 193 -1.95 41.42 -1.73
CA LEU A 193 -2.51 40.62 -0.65
C LEU A 193 -2.60 41.40 0.67
N ASN A 194 -1.60 42.23 0.98
CA ASN A 194 -1.61 43.03 2.19
C ASN A 194 -2.68 44.12 2.16
N ALA A 195 -2.88 44.76 0.99
CA ALA A 195 -3.95 45.73 0.78
C ALA A 195 -5.36 45.13 1.00
N GLN A 196 -5.50 43.81 0.86
CA GLN A 196 -6.75 43.08 1.11
C GLN A 196 -6.89 42.55 2.56
N GLY A 197 -5.95 42.89 3.46
CA GLY A 197 -6.01 42.50 4.87
C GLY A 197 -5.25 41.22 5.23
N VAL A 198 -4.51 40.61 4.29
CA VAL A 198 -3.61 39.49 4.60
C VAL A 198 -2.38 40.00 5.36
N PRO A 199 -2.00 39.39 6.50
CA PRO A 199 -0.84 39.84 7.28
C PRO A 199 0.44 39.86 6.46
N ALA A 200 1.22 40.94 6.59
CA ALA A 200 2.56 41.00 6.02
C ALA A 200 3.50 40.05 6.78
N GLY A 201 4.33 39.33 6.04
CA GLY A 201 5.29 38.38 6.59
C GLY A 201 5.53 37.15 5.70
N PRO A 202 6.50 36.31 6.08
CA PRO A 202 6.72 35.02 5.44
C PRO A 202 5.56 34.05 5.71
N GLY A 203 5.30 33.18 4.74
CA GLY A 203 4.30 32.13 4.83
C GLY A 203 4.39 31.15 3.67
N THR A 204 3.33 30.38 3.46
CA THR A 204 3.25 29.35 2.43
C THR A 204 2.01 29.58 1.59
N LEU A 205 2.17 29.61 0.27
CA LEU A 205 1.08 29.50 -0.68
C LEU A 205 0.86 28.03 -1.02
N VAL A 206 -0.38 27.58 -0.86
CA VAL A 206 -0.81 26.21 -1.15
C VAL A 206 -1.78 26.22 -2.31
N GLU A 207 -1.42 25.50 -3.37
CA GLU A 207 -2.36 25.07 -4.40
C GLU A 207 -3.06 23.79 -3.94
N PHE A 208 -4.32 23.65 -4.32
CA PHE A 208 -5.15 22.60 -3.76
C PHE A 208 -6.10 22.00 -4.79
N ASN A 209 -6.40 20.72 -4.56
CA ASN A 209 -7.56 20.05 -5.12
C ASN A 209 -8.68 20.01 -4.08
N TYR A 210 -9.93 19.89 -4.53
CA TYR A 210 -11.07 19.61 -3.67
C TYR A 210 -11.74 18.29 -4.10
N PRO A 211 -11.18 17.13 -3.69
CA PRO A 211 -11.62 15.81 -4.17
C PRO A 211 -13.04 15.43 -3.74
N HIS A 212 -13.60 16.07 -2.71
CA HIS A 212 -14.93 15.77 -2.19
C HIS A 212 -15.75 17.04 -2.00
N PHE A 213 -16.92 17.09 -2.64
CA PHE A 213 -17.95 18.08 -2.38
C PHE A 213 -18.89 17.55 -1.30
N SER A 214 -19.05 18.28 -0.20
CA SER A 214 -20.13 18.00 0.76
C SER A 214 -21.41 18.68 0.27
N PRO A 215 -22.49 17.92 -0.03
CA PRO A 215 -23.75 18.50 -0.51
C PRO A 215 -24.51 19.31 0.55
N GLN A 216 -24.09 19.28 1.82
CA GLN A 216 -24.83 19.92 2.92
C GLN A 216 -24.57 21.43 3.06
N ASN A 217 -23.50 21.95 2.45
CA ASN A 217 -23.14 23.37 2.55
C ASN A 217 -22.96 23.97 1.14
N THR A 218 -24.07 24.25 0.45
CA THR A 218 -24.11 25.05 -0.79
C THR A 218 -23.90 26.53 -0.49
N GLY A 219 -22.86 26.87 0.29
CA GLY A 219 -22.48 28.25 0.52
C GLY A 219 -22.11 28.92 -0.81
N PHE A 220 -22.58 30.15 -1.02
CA PHE A 220 -22.27 30.93 -2.22
C PHE A 220 -20.75 31.04 -2.35
N PRO A 221 -20.13 30.58 -3.46
CA PRO A 221 -18.68 30.67 -3.64
C PRO A 221 -18.22 32.14 -3.57
N GLY A 222 -17.05 32.37 -2.98
CA GLY A 222 -16.46 33.70 -2.94
C GLY A 222 -15.96 34.08 -4.34
N THR A 223 -16.61 34.99 -5.03
CA THR A 223 -16.25 35.37 -6.41
C THR A 223 -15.34 36.60 -6.42
N LEU A 224 -14.17 36.51 -7.06
CA LEU A 224 -13.36 37.66 -7.44
C LEU A 224 -13.52 37.92 -8.94
N THR A 225 -14.03 39.10 -9.29
CA THR A 225 -14.14 39.56 -10.69
C THR A 225 -13.07 40.62 -10.95
N THR A 226 -12.11 40.32 -11.83
CA THR A 226 -11.09 41.27 -12.31
C THR A 226 -11.22 41.42 -13.82
N THR A 227 -11.41 42.65 -14.31
CA THR A 227 -11.33 43.04 -15.75
C THR A 227 -11.94 42.01 -16.72
N GLY A 228 -13.15 41.52 -16.44
CA GLY A 228 -13.89 40.59 -17.30
C GLY A 228 -13.67 39.09 -17.04
N VAL A 229 -12.81 38.70 -16.08
CA VAL A 229 -12.59 37.31 -15.65
C VAL A 229 -13.06 37.14 -14.21
N SER A 230 -13.91 36.15 -13.97
CA SER A 230 -14.46 35.81 -12.65
C SER A 230 -13.85 34.50 -12.17
N SER A 231 -13.15 34.52 -11.03
CA SER A 231 -12.64 33.32 -10.36
C SER A 231 -13.36 33.12 -9.05
N THR A 232 -13.77 31.89 -8.75
CA THR A 232 -14.56 31.57 -7.56
C THR A 232 -13.75 30.71 -6.60
N PHE A 233 -13.68 31.13 -5.34
CA PHE A 233 -13.17 30.32 -4.27
C PHE A 233 -14.24 29.30 -3.86
N PRO A 234 -13.93 28.00 -3.84
CA PRO A 234 -14.91 26.97 -3.46
C PRO A 234 -15.34 27.12 -1.99
N ALA A 235 -16.39 26.40 -1.61
CA ALA A 235 -16.87 26.28 -0.22
C ALA A 235 -17.42 27.55 0.44
N GLY A 236 -17.67 28.61 -0.33
CA GLY A 236 -18.18 29.88 0.18
C GLY A 236 -17.30 30.55 1.23
N LEU A 237 -16.00 30.29 1.19
CA LEU A 237 -15.02 30.91 2.05
C LEU A 237 -14.86 32.39 1.66
N ALA A 238 -15.02 33.29 2.64
CA ALA A 238 -14.74 34.71 2.44
C ALA A 238 -13.26 34.90 2.13
N VAL A 239 -12.98 35.46 0.96
CA VAL A 239 -11.62 35.69 0.45
C VAL A 239 -10.93 36.76 1.29
N TYR A 240 -9.64 36.60 1.52
CA TYR A 240 -8.77 37.47 2.32
C TYR A 240 -9.14 37.57 3.81
N GLN A 241 -10.15 36.84 4.27
CA GLN A 241 -10.50 36.73 5.69
C GLN A 241 -9.77 35.56 6.36
N PRO A 242 -9.41 35.68 7.65
CA PRO A 242 -8.83 34.57 8.38
C PRO A 242 -9.87 33.47 8.63
N HIS A 243 -9.47 32.22 8.43
CA HIS A 243 -10.24 31.04 8.81
C HIS A 243 -9.38 30.10 9.63
N ASP A 244 -9.99 29.36 10.55
CA ASP A 244 -9.32 28.25 11.22
C ASP A 244 -8.92 27.18 10.20
N PHE A 245 -7.98 26.30 10.54
CA PHE A 245 -7.71 25.14 9.69
C PHE A 245 -7.35 23.92 10.53
N LYS A 246 -7.44 22.75 9.91
CA LYS A 246 -6.94 21.51 10.48
C LYS A 246 -6.38 20.60 9.39
N PHE A 247 -5.14 20.16 9.58
CA PHE A 247 -4.52 19.16 8.73
C PHE A 247 -4.71 17.77 9.32
N ARG A 248 -5.06 16.81 8.46
CA ARG A 248 -5.02 15.38 8.75
C ARG A 248 -3.60 14.89 8.50
N VAL A 249 -2.78 14.96 9.53
CA VAL A 249 -1.37 14.56 9.47
C VAL A 249 -1.21 13.08 9.14
N ASN A 250 -0.12 12.77 8.44
CA ASN A 250 0.23 11.40 8.10
C ASN A 250 0.50 10.55 9.36
N PRO A 251 0.22 9.24 9.32
CA PRO A 251 0.46 8.36 10.45
C PRO A 251 1.93 8.29 10.84
N VAL A 252 2.20 8.16 12.15
CA VAL A 252 3.55 7.96 12.69
C VAL A 252 3.65 6.61 13.40
N ARG A 253 4.84 6.00 13.36
CA ARG A 253 5.12 4.74 14.07
C ARG A 253 4.90 4.92 15.57
N ALA A 254 4.10 4.04 16.16
CA ALA A 254 3.93 3.96 17.60
C ALA A 254 5.20 3.36 18.23
N PRO A 255 5.54 3.72 19.49
CA PRO A 255 6.73 3.21 20.19
C PRO A 255 6.51 1.78 20.71
N LEU A 256 6.00 0.89 19.87
CA LEU A 256 5.78 -0.53 20.18
C LEU A 256 6.74 -1.41 19.40
N ALA A 257 7.07 -2.56 19.95
CA ALA A 257 7.87 -3.56 19.25
C ALA A 257 7.15 -4.01 17.96
N PRO A 258 7.90 -4.22 16.87
CA PRO A 258 7.33 -4.74 15.63
C PRO A 258 6.84 -6.18 15.79
N VAL A 259 5.85 -6.53 14.97
CA VAL A 259 5.45 -7.92 14.74
C VAL A 259 6.28 -8.46 13.58
N SER A 260 7.19 -9.39 13.88
CA SER A 260 8.00 -10.08 12.88
C SER A 260 7.35 -11.40 12.45
N LEU A 261 7.36 -11.67 11.14
CA LEU A 261 6.86 -12.93 10.59
C LEU A 261 7.85 -14.07 10.80
N ILE A 262 7.35 -15.31 10.78
CA ILE A 262 8.14 -16.50 11.15
C ILE A 262 8.82 -17.10 9.91
N GLY A 263 10.12 -17.35 10.00
CA GLY A 263 10.86 -18.07 8.95
C GLY A 263 10.90 -17.29 7.63
N ARG A 264 10.46 -17.93 6.54
CA ARG A 264 10.46 -17.35 5.18
C ARG A 264 9.08 -16.83 4.73
N THR A 265 8.15 -16.67 5.67
CA THR A 265 6.83 -16.15 5.36
C THR A 265 6.86 -14.63 5.24
N VAL A 266 6.05 -14.09 4.35
CA VAL A 266 6.02 -12.66 4.02
C VAL A 266 4.58 -12.19 3.84
N VAL A 267 4.33 -10.88 3.99
CA VAL A 267 3.18 -10.24 3.34
C VAL A 267 3.60 -9.90 1.93
N ASP A 268 2.95 -10.51 0.93
CA ASP A 268 3.22 -10.31 -0.47
C ASP A 268 2.48 -9.07 -0.99
N LEU A 269 3.21 -7.96 -1.14
CA LEU A 269 2.67 -6.70 -1.64
C LEU A 269 2.50 -6.69 -3.15
N SER A 270 3.07 -7.66 -3.88
CA SER A 270 2.94 -7.74 -5.35
C SER A 270 1.52 -8.05 -5.80
N VAL A 271 0.70 -8.67 -4.93
CA VAL A 271 -0.68 -9.08 -5.19
C VAL A 271 -1.68 -8.56 -4.15
N SER A 272 -1.23 -7.69 -3.24
CA SER A 272 -2.05 -7.11 -2.18
C SER A 272 -2.59 -5.73 -2.58
N GLY A 273 -3.81 -5.44 -2.15
CA GLY A 273 -4.49 -4.18 -2.49
C GLY A 273 -5.99 -4.20 -2.22
N PRO A 274 -6.66 -3.04 -2.35
CA PRO A 274 -8.13 -2.95 -2.39
C PRO A 274 -8.71 -3.81 -3.51
N SER A 275 -9.95 -4.28 -3.40
CA SER A 275 -10.58 -5.00 -4.51
C SER A 275 -10.74 -4.13 -5.76
N SER A 276 -10.93 -2.81 -5.63
CA SER A 276 -10.96 -1.94 -6.81
C SER A 276 -9.62 -1.85 -7.56
N ASN A 277 -8.50 -2.17 -6.90
CA ASN A 277 -7.17 -2.21 -7.50
C ASN A 277 -6.31 -3.23 -6.74
N PRO A 278 -6.40 -4.53 -7.08
CA PRO A 278 -5.81 -5.60 -6.28
C PRO A 278 -4.28 -5.60 -6.28
N LEU A 279 -3.65 -4.83 -7.16
CA LEU A 279 -2.20 -4.71 -7.33
C LEU A 279 -1.67 -3.34 -6.85
N ALA A 280 -2.48 -2.57 -6.10
CA ALA A 280 -2.15 -1.20 -5.70
C ALA A 280 -0.83 -1.05 -4.92
N PHE A 281 -0.35 -2.11 -4.25
CA PHE A 281 0.88 -2.05 -3.45
C PHE A 281 2.12 -2.60 -4.18
N ASN A 282 1.92 -3.16 -5.37
CA ASN A 282 2.98 -3.68 -6.22
C ASN A 282 3.86 -2.54 -6.73
N VAL A 283 5.17 -2.70 -6.64
CA VAL A 283 6.11 -1.65 -7.03
C VAL A 283 6.12 -1.40 -8.53
N GLN A 284 6.09 -2.44 -9.35
CA GLN A 284 6.01 -2.28 -10.81
C GLN A 284 4.72 -1.54 -11.20
N GLN A 285 3.59 -1.84 -10.56
CA GLN A 285 2.33 -1.11 -10.78
C GLN A 285 2.38 0.37 -10.32
N ILE A 286 3.19 0.67 -9.30
CA ILE A 286 3.40 2.06 -8.84
C ILE A 286 4.29 2.82 -9.83
N VAL A 287 5.39 2.18 -10.26
CA VAL A 287 6.38 2.74 -11.20
C VAL A 287 5.79 2.89 -12.59
N ASP A 288 4.97 1.95 -13.01
CA ASP A 288 4.25 1.94 -14.25
C ASP A 288 2.77 1.61 -13.98
N PRO A 289 1.88 2.61 -13.83
CA PRO A 289 0.45 2.34 -13.65
C PRO A 289 -0.27 2.06 -14.98
N ILE A 290 0.33 2.36 -16.13
CA ILE A 290 -0.28 2.29 -17.46
C ILE A 290 0.72 1.58 -18.42
N PRO A 291 0.60 0.25 -18.60
CA PRO A 291 1.56 -0.58 -19.33
C PRO A 291 1.83 -0.18 -20.79
N THR A 292 0.94 0.60 -21.39
CA THR A 292 1.05 1.01 -22.80
C THR A 292 1.93 2.25 -22.99
N THR A 293 2.46 2.82 -21.91
CA THR A 293 3.30 4.02 -21.95
C THR A 293 4.75 3.69 -21.60
N GLN A 294 5.70 4.35 -22.27
CA GLN A 294 7.11 4.22 -21.91
C GLN A 294 7.29 4.54 -20.42
N ILE A 295 7.93 3.62 -19.69
CA ILE A 295 8.19 3.82 -18.26
C ILE A 295 9.26 4.91 -18.12
N PRO A 296 9.00 6.01 -17.41
CA PRO A 296 9.98 7.07 -17.24
C PRO A 296 11.17 6.59 -16.40
N ASN A 297 12.38 7.09 -16.67
CA ASN A 297 13.57 6.79 -15.87
C ASN A 297 13.36 7.17 -14.40
N LEU A 298 13.95 6.40 -13.47
CA LEU A 298 13.91 6.71 -12.04
C LEU A 298 15.09 7.59 -11.63
N ALA A 299 14.82 8.74 -11.00
CA ALA A 299 15.87 9.59 -10.45
C ALA A 299 16.66 8.86 -9.35
N ALA A 300 17.90 9.29 -9.11
CA ALA A 300 18.74 8.70 -8.06
C ALA A 300 18.16 8.93 -6.65
N ASN A 301 18.40 7.98 -5.74
CA ASN A 301 18.05 8.07 -4.32
C ASN A 301 16.54 8.28 -4.04
N ARG A 302 15.67 7.78 -4.92
CA ARG A 302 14.22 7.81 -4.70
C ARG A 302 13.78 6.56 -3.96
N LEU A 303 13.20 6.75 -2.78
CA LEU A 303 12.78 5.68 -1.89
C LEU A 303 11.26 5.55 -1.90
N LEU A 304 10.77 4.32 -1.96
CA LEU A 304 9.37 3.98 -1.74
C LEU A 304 9.00 4.20 -0.27
N ASN A 305 7.71 4.44 -0.01
CA ASN A 305 7.16 4.43 1.33
C ASN A 305 6.61 3.04 1.69
N ASP A 306 6.37 2.85 2.98
CA ASP A 306 5.66 1.69 3.49
C ASP A 306 4.15 1.77 3.21
N VAL A 307 3.44 0.65 3.35
CA VAL A 307 1.99 0.62 3.26
C VAL A 307 1.38 0.80 4.65
N TYR A 308 0.54 1.81 4.83
CA TYR A 308 -0.15 2.07 6.11
C TYR A 308 -1.61 1.67 6.00
N VAL A 309 -2.14 1.06 7.05
CA VAL A 309 -3.56 0.70 7.15
C VAL A 309 -4.09 1.25 8.46
N MET A 310 -4.96 2.25 8.39
CA MET A 310 -5.48 2.97 9.54
C MET A 310 -6.92 2.57 9.84
N PHE A 311 -7.24 2.39 11.12
CA PHE A 311 -8.60 2.23 11.60
C PHE A 311 -9.07 3.51 12.27
N ALA A 312 -10.33 3.86 12.04
CA ALA A 312 -11.00 4.98 12.67
C ALA A 312 -11.39 4.65 14.13
N PRO A 313 -11.72 5.66 14.96
CA PRO A 313 -12.18 5.46 16.33
C PRO A 313 -13.42 4.55 16.48
N ASP A 314 -14.25 4.45 15.44
CA ASP A 314 -15.42 3.54 15.41
C ASP A 314 -15.04 2.10 15.01
N GLY A 315 -13.76 1.84 14.77
CA GLY A 315 -13.22 0.55 14.36
C GLY A 315 -13.38 0.24 12.87
N ARG A 316 -13.88 1.16 12.05
CA ARG A 316 -13.89 1.02 10.59
C ARG A 316 -12.51 1.24 10.00
N LEU A 317 -12.32 0.84 8.75
CA LEU A 317 -11.10 1.18 8.01
C LEU A 317 -11.16 2.67 7.66
N ASP A 318 -10.27 3.47 8.25
CA ASP A 318 -10.20 4.92 8.01
C ASP A 318 -9.60 5.21 6.64
N GLY A 319 -8.45 4.61 6.35
CA GLY A 319 -7.71 4.88 5.12
C GLY A 319 -6.50 3.97 4.99
N ILE A 320 -6.00 3.89 3.76
CA ILE A 320 -4.78 3.17 3.41
C ILE A 320 -3.83 4.16 2.77
N TYR A 321 -2.56 4.10 3.12
CA TYR A 321 -1.56 4.97 2.52
C TYR A 321 -0.60 4.10 1.71
N SER A 322 -0.42 4.43 0.45
CA SER A 322 0.50 3.76 -0.47
C SER A 322 1.18 4.77 -1.39
N ASP A 323 2.24 4.35 -2.07
CA ASP A 323 2.95 5.22 -2.99
C ASP A 323 2.14 5.54 -4.25
N GLN A 324 2.30 6.78 -4.72
CA GLN A 324 2.01 7.21 -6.08
C GLN A 324 3.28 7.83 -6.65
N ARG A 325 3.70 7.40 -7.86
CA ARG A 325 4.85 8.00 -8.54
C ARG A 325 4.62 9.49 -8.82
N ILE A 326 5.66 10.29 -8.67
CA ILE A 326 5.71 11.70 -9.10
C ILE A 326 6.56 11.75 -10.36
N VAL A 327 6.02 12.26 -11.47
CA VAL A 327 6.75 12.36 -12.75
C VAL A 327 6.95 13.84 -13.09
N ASN A 328 8.21 14.25 -13.18
CA ASN A 328 8.62 15.60 -13.55
C ASN A 328 9.52 15.53 -14.78
N GLY A 329 9.15 16.17 -15.89
CA GLY A 329 9.96 16.21 -17.11
C GLY A 329 10.28 14.83 -17.71
N GLY A 330 9.36 13.86 -17.58
CA GLY A 330 9.58 12.50 -18.09
C GLY A 330 10.55 11.65 -17.25
N VAL A 331 10.76 12.01 -15.98
CA VAL A 331 11.54 11.25 -15.00
C VAL A 331 10.69 11.04 -13.75
N ILE A 332 10.74 9.86 -13.15
CA ILE A 332 10.16 9.60 -11.84
C ILE A 332 11.04 10.28 -10.79
N ASP A 333 10.55 11.41 -10.28
CA ASP A 333 11.26 12.30 -9.37
C ASP A 333 10.96 11.99 -7.90
N GLY A 334 10.16 10.95 -7.63
CA GLY A 334 9.91 10.46 -6.28
C GLY A 334 8.61 9.69 -6.16
N PHE A 335 8.29 9.34 -4.91
CA PHE A 335 7.07 8.66 -4.54
C PHE A 335 6.37 9.45 -3.44
N ASN A 336 5.13 9.82 -3.69
CA ASN A 336 4.31 10.48 -2.69
C ASN A 336 3.45 9.46 -1.96
N LEU A 337 3.37 9.60 -0.65
CA LEU A 337 2.45 8.80 0.15
C LEU A 337 1.03 9.34 -0.03
N VAL A 338 0.17 8.56 -0.67
CA VAL A 338 -1.21 8.96 -0.99
C VAL A 338 -2.20 8.12 -0.19
N ARG A 339 -3.14 8.82 0.44
CA ARG A 339 -4.28 8.20 1.10
C ARG A 339 -5.30 7.73 0.05
N LEU A 340 -5.61 6.44 0.12
CA LEU A 340 -6.73 5.77 -0.52
C LEU A 340 -7.82 5.59 0.54
N ASP A 341 -9.03 6.05 0.25
CA ASP A 341 -10.21 5.81 1.10
C ASP A 341 -10.94 4.58 0.55
N PRO A 342 -10.71 3.37 1.10
CA PRO A 342 -11.20 2.15 0.50
C PRO A 342 -12.72 2.03 0.66
N SER A 343 -13.44 2.04 -0.47
CA SER A 343 -14.85 1.65 -0.53
C SER A 343 -15.06 0.14 -0.65
N THR A 344 -13.98 -0.61 -0.93
CA THR A 344 -14.00 -2.07 -1.14
C THR A 344 -13.11 -2.79 -0.14
N THR A 345 -13.30 -4.10 0.02
CA THR A 345 -12.45 -4.96 0.87
C THR A 345 -10.98 -4.82 0.48
N VAL A 346 -10.11 -4.75 1.47
CA VAL A 346 -8.66 -4.66 1.26
C VAL A 346 -8.03 -5.97 1.71
N SER A 347 -7.23 -6.59 0.86
CA SER A 347 -6.70 -7.93 1.10
C SER A 347 -5.18 -7.94 1.05
N PHE A 348 -4.58 -8.65 1.99
CA PHE A 348 -3.14 -8.86 2.12
C PHE A 348 -2.83 -10.35 1.99
N ASN A 349 -2.03 -10.73 1.01
CA ASN A 349 -1.60 -12.10 0.86
C ASN A 349 -0.45 -12.39 1.83
N VAL A 350 -0.57 -13.45 2.62
CA VAL A 350 0.49 -13.98 3.46
C VAL A 350 0.93 -15.28 2.82
N GLY A 351 2.18 -15.31 2.38
CA GLY A 351 2.76 -16.40 1.61
C GLY A 351 4.22 -16.60 1.93
N TYR A 352 4.94 -17.22 1.00
CA TYR A 352 6.39 -17.42 1.13
C TYR A 352 7.15 -16.49 0.18
N VAL A 353 8.39 -16.17 0.54
CA VAL A 353 9.26 -15.30 -0.27
C VAL A 353 9.56 -15.87 -1.67
N ASP A 354 9.48 -17.19 -1.85
CA ASP A 354 9.71 -17.86 -3.14
C ASP A 354 8.54 -17.70 -4.13
N GLY A 355 7.34 -17.37 -3.63
CA GLY A 355 6.14 -17.16 -4.43
C GLY A 355 5.85 -15.71 -4.80
N ILE A 356 6.74 -14.76 -4.45
CA ILE A 356 6.60 -13.36 -4.86
C ILE A 356 6.94 -13.23 -6.34
N LEU A 357 6.17 -12.43 -7.06
CA LEU A 357 6.42 -12.13 -8.46
C LEU A 357 7.48 -11.02 -8.60
N ASP A 358 8.53 -11.31 -9.39
CA ASP A 358 9.55 -10.32 -9.78
C ASP A 358 8.97 -9.35 -10.80
N ASN A 359 8.36 -9.88 -11.87
CA ASN A 359 7.54 -9.14 -12.82
C ASN A 359 6.07 -9.54 -12.63
N ILE A 360 5.19 -8.55 -12.48
CA ILE A 360 3.76 -8.76 -12.22
C ILE A 360 3.04 -9.45 -13.39
N ASP A 361 3.48 -9.19 -14.62
CA ASP A 361 2.86 -9.71 -15.84
C ASP A 361 3.12 -11.21 -15.99
N ASP A 362 4.15 -11.74 -15.33
CA ASP A 362 4.38 -13.18 -15.23
C ASP A 362 3.24 -13.93 -14.55
N GLY A 363 2.53 -13.27 -13.63
CA GLY A 363 1.35 -13.83 -12.98
C GLY A 363 0.21 -14.16 -13.96
N ALA A 364 0.13 -13.47 -15.11
CA ALA A 364 -0.86 -13.76 -16.14
C ALA A 364 -0.68 -15.15 -16.76
N ARG A 365 0.53 -15.71 -16.69
CA ARG A 365 0.94 -17.00 -17.29
C ARG A 365 0.63 -18.22 -16.41
N TYR A 366 0.15 -18.02 -15.18
CA TYR A 366 -0.07 -19.10 -14.21
C TYR A 366 -1.56 -19.36 -13.94
N PRO A 367 -2.05 -20.62 -13.87
CA PRO A 367 -1.32 -21.85 -14.16
C PRO A 367 -1.15 -22.09 -15.66
N ASP A 368 -2.13 -21.66 -16.45
CA ASP A 368 -2.15 -21.73 -17.91
C ASP A 368 -2.24 -20.32 -18.50
N VAL A 369 -1.59 -20.10 -19.64
CA VAL A 369 -1.64 -18.81 -20.33
C VAL A 369 -3.03 -18.54 -20.90
N VAL A 370 -3.56 -17.34 -20.69
CA VAL A 370 -4.73 -16.87 -21.42
C VAL A 370 -4.29 -16.57 -22.85
N GLY A 371 -4.83 -17.30 -23.83
CA GLY A 371 -4.51 -17.11 -25.25
C GLY A 371 -4.61 -15.63 -25.64
N THR A 372 -3.69 -15.18 -26.50
CA THR A 372 -3.63 -13.80 -27.03
C THR A 372 -3.48 -12.69 -25.98
N THR A 373 -3.02 -13.00 -24.76
CA THR A 373 -2.65 -11.97 -23.77
C THR A 373 -1.55 -11.06 -24.32
N ASP A 374 -1.75 -9.75 -24.20
CA ASP A 374 -0.77 -8.73 -24.54
C ASP A 374 0.10 -8.40 -23.32
N TYR A 375 1.36 -8.84 -23.38
CA TYR A 375 2.36 -8.61 -22.34
C TYR A 375 3.03 -7.24 -22.44
N ASN A 376 2.67 -6.42 -23.45
CA ASN A 376 3.19 -5.06 -23.66
C ASN A 376 4.71 -4.98 -23.47
N ILE A 377 5.48 -5.94 -24.01
CA ILE A 377 6.93 -6.03 -23.78
C ILE A 377 7.62 -4.86 -24.50
N THR A 378 7.87 -3.78 -23.78
CA THR A 378 8.69 -2.66 -24.22
C THR A 378 10.15 -2.88 -23.82
N THR A 379 11.07 -2.07 -24.36
CA THR A 379 12.49 -2.13 -23.99
C THR A 379 12.75 -1.75 -22.53
N ASP A 380 11.80 -1.06 -21.89
CA ASP A 380 11.94 -0.56 -20.53
C ASP A 380 11.29 -1.48 -19.49
N ASP A 381 10.57 -2.53 -19.90
CA ASP A 381 9.95 -3.46 -18.96
C ASP A 381 10.96 -4.35 -18.23
N PRO A 382 10.71 -4.70 -16.96
CA PRO A 382 11.51 -5.72 -16.29
C PRO A 382 11.47 -7.03 -17.09
N PRO A 383 12.59 -7.76 -17.17
CA PRO A 383 12.64 -8.99 -17.94
C PRO A 383 11.64 -10.01 -17.41
N LEU A 384 10.84 -10.58 -18.30
CA LEU A 384 9.93 -11.68 -17.98
C LEU A 384 10.72 -12.95 -17.67
N ALA A 385 10.21 -13.77 -16.75
CA ALA A 385 10.85 -15.05 -16.43
C ALA A 385 10.84 -16.00 -17.64
N THR A 386 11.88 -16.84 -17.77
CA THR A 386 11.98 -17.83 -18.84
C THR A 386 11.09 -19.07 -18.56
N PRO A 387 10.44 -19.66 -19.59
CA PRO A 387 10.43 -19.27 -21.00
C PRO A 387 9.69 -17.94 -21.23
N ALA A 388 10.10 -17.18 -22.25
CA ALA A 388 9.39 -15.96 -22.64
C ALA A 388 7.91 -16.26 -23.00
N PRO A 389 6.99 -15.29 -22.85
CA PRO A 389 5.60 -15.47 -23.28
C PRO A 389 5.52 -15.84 -24.77
N PRO A 390 4.49 -16.61 -25.18
CA PRO A 390 3.28 -16.93 -24.44
C PRO A 390 3.29 -18.30 -23.72
N ALA A 391 4.46 -18.83 -23.33
CA ALA A 391 4.52 -20.10 -22.61
C ALA A 391 4.15 -19.96 -21.13
N ALA A 392 3.48 -20.98 -20.58
CA ALA A 392 3.19 -21.06 -19.16
C ALA A 392 4.49 -21.06 -18.35
N LEU A 393 4.46 -20.45 -17.16
CA LEU A 393 5.60 -20.50 -16.25
C LEU A 393 5.89 -21.95 -15.86
N THR A 394 7.16 -22.33 -15.84
CA THR A 394 7.52 -23.63 -15.28
C THR A 394 7.07 -23.66 -13.81
N PRO A 395 6.45 -24.75 -13.33
CA PRO A 395 5.92 -24.85 -11.97
C PRO A 395 7.00 -24.86 -10.88
N THR A 396 8.25 -24.53 -11.21
CA THR A 396 9.37 -24.42 -10.27
C THR A 396 9.09 -23.40 -9.17
N LYS A 397 8.25 -22.38 -9.43
CA LYS A 397 7.73 -21.44 -8.43
C LYS A 397 6.24 -21.20 -8.66
N VAL A 398 5.39 -21.63 -7.74
CA VAL A 398 3.96 -21.30 -7.73
C VAL A 398 3.78 -19.92 -7.09
N PRO A 399 3.21 -18.93 -7.80
CA PRO A 399 2.96 -17.61 -7.22
C PRO A 399 2.05 -17.68 -5.99
N ASN A 400 2.25 -16.80 -5.00
CA ASN A 400 1.51 -16.86 -3.74
C ASN A 400 -0.02 -16.71 -3.91
N PHE A 401 -0.48 -15.98 -4.94
CA PHE A 401 -1.92 -15.86 -5.23
C PHE A 401 -2.56 -17.16 -5.73
N ALA A 402 -1.74 -18.14 -6.17
CA ALA A 402 -2.20 -19.42 -6.68
C ALA A 402 -1.69 -20.61 -5.86
N ASN A 403 -0.87 -20.36 -4.84
CA ASN A 403 -0.38 -21.36 -3.92
C ASN A 403 -1.46 -21.64 -2.86
N THR A 404 -1.88 -22.90 -2.73
CA THR A 404 -2.84 -23.32 -1.69
C THR A 404 -2.28 -23.17 -0.28
N ASP A 405 -0.96 -23.14 -0.14
CA ASP A 405 -0.23 -22.84 1.10
C ASP A 405 -0.03 -21.33 1.28
N CYS A 406 -1.01 -20.51 0.92
CA CYS A 406 -1.04 -19.08 1.20
C CYS A 406 -2.40 -18.69 1.78
N ALA A 407 -2.46 -17.55 2.44
CA ALA A 407 -3.69 -17.07 3.07
C ALA A 407 -3.91 -15.58 2.82
N TRP A 408 -5.16 -15.18 2.65
CA TRP A 408 -5.59 -13.80 2.55
C TRP A 408 -6.02 -13.29 3.91
N VAL A 409 -5.44 -12.18 4.35
CA VAL A 409 -5.97 -11.38 5.46
C VAL A 409 -6.75 -10.22 4.88
N SER A 410 -8.05 -10.24 5.06
CA SER A 410 -8.98 -9.31 4.40
C SER A 410 -9.64 -8.39 5.43
N VAL A 411 -9.67 -7.09 5.17
CA VAL A 411 -10.29 -6.07 6.02
C VAL A 411 -11.50 -5.47 5.28
N GLN A 412 -12.68 -5.58 5.88
CA GLN A 412 -13.91 -4.96 5.36
C GLN A 412 -13.96 -3.49 5.75
N PRO A 413 -14.15 -2.54 4.80
CA PRO A 413 -13.98 -1.13 5.10
C PRO A 413 -15.02 -0.58 6.09
N LEU A 414 -16.30 -0.87 5.85
CA LEU A 414 -17.41 -0.32 6.63
C LEU A 414 -17.60 -0.92 8.03
N SER A 415 -17.11 -2.13 8.28
CA SER A 415 -17.24 -2.79 9.58
C SER A 415 -15.90 -2.90 10.32
N GLY A 416 -14.79 -2.75 9.60
CA GLY A 416 -13.46 -3.13 10.06
C GLY A 416 -13.30 -4.62 10.36
N ALA A 417 -14.23 -5.46 9.90
CA ALA A 417 -14.15 -6.90 10.14
C ALA A 417 -12.92 -7.48 9.43
N ILE A 418 -12.11 -8.24 10.17
CA ILE A 418 -10.87 -8.85 9.67
C ILE A 418 -11.08 -10.36 9.52
N ARG A 419 -10.90 -10.87 8.31
CA ARG A 419 -11.04 -12.29 7.96
C ARG A 419 -9.69 -12.88 7.58
N LEU A 420 -9.59 -14.19 7.75
CA LEU A 420 -8.47 -14.99 7.28
C LEU A 420 -9.06 -16.07 6.39
N ASP A 421 -8.68 -16.04 5.12
CA ASP A 421 -9.25 -16.89 4.08
C ASP A 421 -8.11 -17.66 3.40
N THR A 422 -8.36 -18.90 2.97
CA THR A 422 -7.40 -19.67 2.17
C THR A 422 -7.43 -19.22 0.72
N VAL A 423 -6.34 -19.44 -0.01
CA VAL A 423 -6.28 -19.14 -1.45
C VAL A 423 -7.20 -20.06 -2.26
N ALA A 424 -7.92 -19.47 -3.22
CA ALA A 424 -8.71 -20.22 -4.19
C ALA A 424 -7.87 -20.88 -5.27
N SER A 425 -8.26 -22.09 -5.66
CA SER A 425 -7.77 -22.72 -6.88
C SER A 425 -8.10 -21.84 -8.09
N GLN A 426 -7.12 -21.67 -8.97
CA GLN A 426 -7.31 -20.94 -10.22
C GLN A 426 -8.12 -21.82 -11.20
N PRO A 427 -9.22 -21.31 -11.79
CA PRO A 427 -9.99 -22.04 -12.78
C PRO A 427 -9.22 -22.09 -14.11
N PRO A 428 -9.67 -22.94 -15.06
CA PRO A 428 -9.15 -22.94 -16.42
C PRO A 428 -9.22 -21.54 -17.05
N ALA A 429 -8.23 -21.22 -17.89
CA ALA A 429 -8.11 -19.89 -18.52
C ALA A 429 -9.39 -19.45 -19.27
N THR A 430 -10.09 -20.38 -19.93
CA THR A 430 -11.34 -20.10 -20.64
C THR A 430 -12.47 -19.65 -19.71
N VAL A 431 -12.61 -20.30 -18.55
CA VAL A 431 -13.60 -19.93 -17.52
C VAL A 431 -13.27 -18.57 -16.93
N LEU A 432 -12.00 -18.31 -16.65
CA LEU A 432 -11.53 -17.02 -16.16
C LEU A 432 -11.85 -15.89 -17.16
N THR A 433 -11.52 -16.08 -18.44
CA THR A 433 -11.77 -15.11 -19.52
C THR A 433 -13.25 -14.80 -19.65
N ASN A 434 -14.11 -15.82 -19.66
CA ASN A 434 -15.56 -15.64 -19.78
C ASN A 434 -16.15 -14.94 -18.56
N TYR A 435 -15.72 -15.31 -17.35
CA TYR A 435 -16.27 -14.74 -16.12
C TYR A 435 -15.90 -13.26 -15.93
N TYR A 436 -14.63 -12.90 -16.21
CA TYR A 436 -14.14 -11.53 -16.02
C TYR A 436 -14.24 -10.66 -17.28
N GLY A 437 -14.75 -11.19 -18.40
CA GLY A 437 -14.95 -10.43 -19.63
C GLY A 437 -13.63 -9.88 -20.21
N LEU A 438 -12.55 -10.66 -20.18
CA LEU A 438 -11.20 -10.20 -20.53
C LEU A 438 -11.02 -9.82 -22.02
N GLY A 439 -12.01 -10.11 -22.88
CA GLY A 439 -11.92 -9.84 -24.32
C GLY A 439 -10.99 -10.81 -25.06
N THR A 440 -10.65 -10.48 -26.31
CA THR A 440 -9.83 -11.35 -27.17
C THR A 440 -8.33 -11.17 -26.94
N THR A 441 -7.87 -9.95 -26.67
CA THR A 441 -6.45 -9.64 -26.51
C THR A 441 -6.24 -8.86 -25.20
N PRO A 442 -6.51 -9.48 -24.02
CA PRO A 442 -6.41 -8.78 -22.76
C PRO A 442 -4.97 -8.34 -22.46
N PRO A 443 -4.77 -7.15 -21.87
CA PRO A 443 -3.49 -6.81 -21.25
C PRO A 443 -3.15 -7.79 -20.13
N ALA A 444 -1.88 -8.17 -19.98
CA ALA A 444 -1.41 -9.10 -18.94
C ALA A 444 -1.86 -8.70 -17.53
N ARG A 445 -1.85 -7.40 -17.20
CA ARG A 445 -2.34 -6.90 -15.91
C ARG A 445 -3.83 -7.05 -15.69
N SER A 446 -4.63 -7.01 -16.76
CA SER A 446 -6.06 -7.30 -16.67
C SER A 446 -6.29 -8.77 -16.30
N VAL A 447 -5.55 -9.67 -16.96
CA VAL A 447 -5.55 -11.10 -16.61
C VAL A 447 -5.08 -11.30 -15.17
N MET A 448 -4.02 -10.63 -14.75
CA MET A 448 -3.48 -10.73 -13.39
C MET A 448 -4.49 -10.23 -12.34
N ASN A 449 -5.15 -9.09 -12.58
CA ASN A 449 -6.25 -8.60 -11.73
C ASN A 449 -7.35 -9.65 -11.58
N ALA A 450 -7.80 -10.26 -12.69
CA ALA A 450 -8.82 -11.31 -12.67
C ALA A 450 -8.38 -12.53 -11.84
N ARG A 451 -7.13 -12.98 -11.97
CA ARG A 451 -6.58 -14.10 -11.19
C ARG A 451 -6.50 -13.80 -9.69
N VAL A 452 -6.06 -12.60 -9.33
CA VAL A 452 -6.03 -12.18 -7.92
C VAL A 452 -7.44 -12.07 -7.36
N HIS A 453 -8.39 -11.49 -8.11
CA HIS A 453 -9.79 -11.50 -7.72
C HIS A 453 -10.32 -12.91 -7.49
N GLN A 454 -10.06 -13.82 -8.42
CA GLN A 454 -10.49 -15.20 -8.32
C GLN A 454 -9.87 -15.89 -7.10
N SER A 455 -8.58 -15.63 -6.82
CA SER A 455 -7.87 -16.17 -5.65
C SER A 455 -8.51 -15.77 -4.31
N ARG A 456 -9.20 -14.62 -4.26
CA ARG A 456 -9.86 -14.07 -3.07
C ARG A 456 -11.29 -14.59 -2.88
N ARG A 457 -11.91 -15.20 -3.91
CA ARG A 457 -13.36 -15.48 -3.94
C ARG A 457 -13.83 -16.67 -3.11
N LEU A 458 -12.98 -17.63 -2.74
CA LEU A 458 -13.42 -18.73 -1.87
C LEU A 458 -13.94 -18.26 -0.50
N ALA A 459 -13.68 -17.01 -0.12
CA ALA A 459 -14.18 -16.40 1.11
C ALA A 459 -15.67 -15.99 1.08
N SER A 460 -16.31 -15.87 -0.09
CA SER A 460 -17.69 -15.32 -0.19
C SER A 460 -18.78 -16.36 -0.45
N GLY A 461 -18.47 -17.66 -0.46
CA GLY A 461 -19.47 -18.73 -0.59
C GLY A 461 -20.17 -18.80 -1.95
N GLY A 462 -19.79 -17.97 -2.93
CA GLY A 462 -20.24 -18.08 -4.30
C GLY A 462 -19.43 -19.15 -5.02
N ALA A 463 -19.90 -20.39 -4.99
CA ALA A 463 -19.44 -21.41 -5.92
C ALA A 463 -19.48 -20.84 -7.35
N VAL A 464 -18.43 -21.11 -8.12
CA VAL A 464 -18.44 -20.89 -9.57
C VAL A 464 -19.56 -21.80 -10.11
N GLN A 465 -20.70 -21.22 -10.48
CA GLN A 465 -21.70 -21.90 -11.30
C GLN A 465 -21.35 -21.70 -12.76
#